data_AF-A0A662SJX4-F1
#
_entry.id   AF-A0A662SJX4-F1
#
_cell.length_a   1.000
_cell.length_b   1.000
_cell.length_c   1.000
_cell.angle_alpha   90.00
_cell.angle_beta   90.00
_cell.angle_gamma   90.00
#
_symmetry.space_group_name_H-M   'P 1'
#
loop_
_entity.id
_entity.type
_entity.pdbx_description
1 polymer ?
#
loop_
_entity_poly.entity_id
_entity_poly.type
_entity_poly.pdbx_seq_one_letter_code
_entity_poly.pdbx_strand_id
1 'polypeptide(L)' 'MEALGIMEGDAVVMRVEGNRLVLEFVPDPLSLALRVEKWAKITVEDFEAESEREQVSLYGS' A
#
# COMPACT_ATOMS: atom_id res chain seq x y z
N MET A 1 4.93 0.10 22.08
CA MET A 1 4.76 0.64 20.73
C MET A 1 5.86 0.17 19.81
N GLU A 2 7.13 0.41 20.16
CA GLU A 2 8.28 0.04 19.32
C GLU A 2 8.37 -1.45 18.96
N ALA A 3 8.19 -2.36 19.94
CA ALA A 3 8.17 -3.81 19.71
C ALA A 3 7.03 -4.30 18.78
N LEU A 4 6.01 -3.47 18.55
CA LEU A 4 4.88 -3.75 17.67
C LEU A 4 4.97 -2.95 16.35
N GLY A 5 5.99 -2.10 16.18
CA GLY A 5 6.15 -1.24 15.00
C GLY A 5 5.11 -0.13 14.88
N ILE A 6 4.45 0.26 15.97
CA ILE A 6 3.35 1.23 16.00
C ILE A 6 3.89 2.64 16.26
N MET A 7 3.41 3.62 15.50
CA MET A 7 3.70 5.05 15.67
C MET A 7 2.46 5.83 16.14
N GLU A 8 2.68 7.02 16.68
CA GLU A 8 1.59 7.94 17.00
C GLU A 8 0.91 8.42 15.70
N GLY A 9 -0.43 8.38 15.69
CA GLY A 9 -1.22 8.76 14.52
C GLY A 9 -1.53 7.60 13.54
N ASP A 10 -1.06 6.39 13.81
CA ASP A 10 -1.37 5.23 12.97
C ASP A 10 -2.88 4.96 12.91
N ALA A 11 -3.36 4.64 11.70
CA ALA A 11 -4.74 4.23 11.49
C ALA A 11 -4.99 2.84 12.10
N VAL A 12 -6.06 2.74 12.88
CA VAL A 12 -6.44 1.48 13.55
C VAL A 12 -7.91 1.15 13.33
N VAL A 13 -8.19 -0.13 13.08
CA VAL A 13 -9.54 -0.68 13.21
C VAL A 13 -9.69 -1.19 14.64
N MET A 14 -10.60 -0.58 15.38
CA MET A 14 -10.89 -0.93 16.76
C MET A 14 -12.13 -1.81 16.84
N ARG A 15 -12.05 -2.92 17.55
CA ARG A 15 -13.22 -3.76 17.84
C ARG A 15 -13.23 -4.26 19.27
N VAL A 16 -14.43 -4.41 19.83
CA VAL A 16 -14.63 -4.97 21.17
C VAL A 16 -15.03 -6.44 21.02
N GLU A 17 -14.25 -7.32 21.62
CA GLU A 17 -14.51 -8.77 21.67
C GLU A 17 -14.70 -9.18 23.14
N GLY A 18 -15.96 -9.31 23.57
CA GLY A 18 -16.30 -9.58 24.96
C GLY A 18 -15.83 -8.45 25.89
N ASN A 19 -14.83 -8.73 26.74
CA ASN A 19 -14.20 -7.76 27.63
C ASN A 19 -12.82 -7.28 27.14
N ARG A 20 -12.50 -7.50 25.86
CA ARG A 20 -11.21 -7.12 25.26
C ARG A 20 -11.40 -6.05 24.19
N LEU A 21 -10.47 -5.10 24.14
CA LEU A 21 -10.31 -4.19 23.00
C LEU A 21 -9.22 -4.75 22.10
N VAL A 22 -9.58 -5.04 20.85
CA VAL A 22 -8.64 -5.49 19.80
C VAL A 22 -8.35 -4.31 18.89
N LEU A 23 -7.06 -4.05 18.67
CA LEU A 23 -6.56 -3.01 17.77
C LEU A 23 -5.86 -3.68 16.60
N GLU A 24 -6.39 -3.48 15.39
CA GLU A 24 -5.78 -3.94 14.16
C GLU A 24 -5.19 -2.73 13.42
N PHE A 25 -3.86 -2.67 13.36
CA PHE A 25 -3.13 -1.56 12.74
C PHE A 25 -3.16 -1.70 11.23
N VAL A 26 -3.61 -0.66 10.55
CA VAL A 26 -3.71 -0.62 9.09
C VAL A 26 -2.44 0.06 8.56
N PRO A 27 -1.51 -0.68 7.93
CA PRO A 27 -0.31 -0.07 7.38
C PRO A 27 -0.69 0.86 6.22
N ASP A 28 -0.13 2.07 6.23
CA ASP A 28 -0.42 3.02 5.16
C ASP A 28 0.28 2.57 3.84
N PRO A 29 -0.39 2.72 2.67
CA PRO A 29 0.14 2.24 1.40
C PRO A 29 1.51 2.82 1.04
N LEU A 30 1.80 4.06 1.46
CA LEU A 30 3.08 4.70 1.18
C LEU A 30 4.20 4.09 2.03
N SER A 31 3.98 3.87 3.32
CA SER A 31 4.92 3.16 4.20
C SER A 31 5.15 1.74 3.72
N LEU A 32 4.12 1.03 3.26
CA LEU A 32 4.31 -0.28 2.63
C LEU A 32 5.24 -0.17 1.43
N ALA A 33 4.96 0.72 0.48
CA ALA A 33 5.78 0.90 -0.71
C ALA A 33 7.25 1.26 -0.42
N LEU A 34 7.52 1.95 0.69
CA LEU A 34 8.86 2.39 1.10
C LEU A 34 9.62 1.36 1.94
N ARG A 35 8.92 0.59 2.80
CA ARG A 35 9.56 -0.25 3.83
C ARG A 35 9.58 -1.73 3.48
N VAL A 36 8.69 -2.20 2.62
CA VAL A 36 8.66 -3.62 2.24
C VAL A 36 9.64 -3.91 1.11
N GLU A 37 10.08 -5.16 1.04
CA GLU A 37 10.90 -5.63 -0.07
C GLU A 37 10.11 -5.53 -1.39
N LYS A 38 10.72 -4.88 -2.38
CA LYS A 38 10.12 -4.77 -3.72
C LYS A 38 10.21 -6.12 -4.41
N TRP A 39 9.07 -6.72 -4.71
CA TRP A 39 8.98 -8.01 -5.40
C TRP A 39 9.13 -7.90 -6.92
N ALA A 40 9.02 -6.70 -7.48
CA ALA A 40 9.19 -6.40 -8.90
C ALA A 40 9.87 -5.04 -9.12
N LYS A 41 10.44 -4.85 -10.31
CA LYS A 41 11.09 -3.60 -10.74
C LYS A 41 10.78 -3.35 -12.22
N ILE A 42 10.68 -2.09 -12.59
CA ILE A 42 10.50 -1.62 -13.96
C ILE A 42 11.18 -0.26 -14.11
N THR A 43 11.55 0.12 -15.32
CA THR A 43 12.02 1.47 -15.65
C THR A 43 10.84 2.42 -15.87
N VAL A 44 11.07 3.73 -15.85
CA VAL A 44 10.02 4.69 -16.17
C VAL A 44 9.63 4.56 -17.64
N GLU A 45 10.62 4.37 -18.50
CA GLU A 45 10.44 4.25 -19.95
C GLU A 45 9.57 3.04 -20.32
N ASP A 46 9.82 1.87 -19.73
CA ASP A 46 9.02 0.67 -19.98
C ASP A 46 7.57 0.82 -19.46
N PHE A 47 7.40 1.48 -18.31
CA PHE A 47 6.10 1.74 -17.71
C PHE A 47 5.23 2.69 -18.55
N GLU A 48 5.82 3.79 -19.05
CA GLU A 48 5.13 4.75 -19.91
C GLU A 48 4.78 4.12 -21.27
N ALA A 49 5.71 3.35 -21.85
CA ALA A 49 5.46 2.69 -23.13
C ALA A 49 4.30 1.68 -23.05
N GLU A 50 4.11 0.98 -21.92
CA GLU A 50 2.93 0.13 -21.69
C GLU A 50 1.66 0.97 -21.57
N SER A 51 1.70 2.04 -20.77
CA SER A 51 0.57 2.92 -20.53
C SER A 51 0.05 3.58 -21.81
N GLU A 52 0.95 4.00 -22.71
CA GLU A 52 0.60 4.55 -24.03
C GLU A 52 -0.05 3.48 -24.92
N ARG A 53 0.49 2.25 -24.92
CA ARG A 53 -0.06 1.14 -25.70
C ARG A 53 -1.48 0.77 -25.25
N GLU A 54 -1.74 0.73 -23.95
CA GLU A 54 -3.09 0.50 -23.42
C GLU A 54 -4.06 1.63 -23.82
N GLN A 55 -3.65 2.89 -23.70
CA GLN A 55 -4.47 4.03 -24.08
C GLN A 55 -4.81 4.01 -25.57
N VAL A 56 -3.85 3.72 -26.43
CA VAL A 56 -4.09 3.56 -27.88
C VAL A 56 -5.04 2.39 -28.14
N SER A 57 -4.91 1.27 -27.42
CA SER A 57 -5.83 0.14 -27.59
C SER A 57 -7.26 0.45 -27.17
N LEU A 58 -7.47 1.32 -26.17
CA LEU A 58 -8.80 1.66 -25.64
C LEU A 58 -9.45 2.85 -26.36
N TYR A 59 -8.65 3.82 -26.79
CA TYR A 59 -9.12 5.12 -27.29
C TYR A 59 -8.54 5.52 -28.65
N GLY A 60 -7.60 4.73 -29.19
CA GLY A 60 -7.11 4.91 -30.55
C GLY A 60 -8.21 4.58 -31.55
N SER A 61 -8.49 5.55 -32.42
CA SER A 61 -9.57 5.51 -33.43
C SER A 61 -9.43 4.37 -34.43
#